data_AF-A0A0C2YZ45-F1
#
_entry.id   AF-A0A0C2YZ45-F1
#
_cell.length_a   1.000
_cell.length_b   1.000
_cell.length_c   1.000
_cell.angle_alpha   90.00
_cell.angle_beta   90.00
_cell.angle_gamma   90.00
#
_symmetry.space_group_name_H-M   'P 1'
#
loop_
_entity.id
_entity.type
_entity.pdbx_description
1 polymer ?
#
loop_
_entity_poly.entity_id
_entity_poly.type
_entity_poly.pdbx_seq_one_letter_code
_entity_poly.pdbx_strand_id
1 'polypeptide(L)'
;MKKIIVGGAILIAISFTGCINNQPRMEYNTYKASQKSVISTRDIIKVDGGRLQFKDKNLMDEDGDIDMAFTIAGKLYYFTSKEDTILGTYILKDENKKEIKKFEGKLVKLLMDPSGFPIILVQKDSGKINQLYDNVYQFNGKDVILVNKNLQKHWNEFYMAGYQVTMHTYKEGGFSGSYFPIVSVLDNTEIRLKTLHPDTFLGKPEPEKLSILTSSGENIIYIYTDFNGDSAIEAFNLKSKEANTLAKGDVYCQLLYSGNKKILRIFNNKNIHSESAMHGGIPISKYDNESSIYIDLGSLNEVSININDFKKYIMKSGFNNMAGGYTEENYVTFPLWKLQYHSKGRPLL
;
A
#
# COMPACT_ATOMS: atom_id res chain seq x y z
N MET A 1 -58.05 22.02 -63.88
CA MET A 1 -58.25 21.98 -62.42
C MET A 1 -56.89 21.99 -61.74
N LYS A 2 -56.62 23.01 -60.94
CA LYS A 2 -55.31 23.28 -60.32
C LYS A 2 -55.07 22.31 -59.16
N LYS A 3 -53.91 21.66 -59.14
CA LYS A 3 -53.42 20.88 -58.00
C LYS A 3 -52.85 21.86 -56.96
N ILE A 4 -53.37 21.82 -55.75
CA ILE A 4 -52.78 22.46 -54.57
C ILE A 4 -52.10 21.34 -53.79
N ILE A 5 -50.76 21.36 -53.79
CA ILE A 5 -49.92 20.52 -52.94
C ILE A 5 -49.77 21.29 -51.62
N VAL A 6 -50.37 20.79 -50.55
CA VAL A 6 -50.11 21.28 -49.19
C VAL A 6 -48.78 20.66 -48.77
N GLY A 7 -47.70 21.44 -48.89
CA GLY A 7 -46.39 21.10 -48.38
C GLY A 7 -46.40 21.17 -46.85
N GLY A 8 -46.36 20.01 -46.20
CA GLY A 8 -46.11 19.91 -44.77
C GLY A 8 -44.70 20.38 -44.46
N ALA A 9 -44.58 21.37 -43.58
CA ALA A 9 -43.32 21.73 -42.95
C ALA A 9 -42.86 20.57 -42.06
N ILE A 10 -41.90 19.79 -42.53
CA ILE A 10 -41.17 18.83 -41.70
C ILE A 10 -40.21 19.67 -40.84
N LEU A 11 -40.60 19.92 -39.60
CA LEU A 11 -39.68 20.34 -38.55
C LEU A 11 -38.68 19.20 -38.34
N ILE A 12 -37.48 19.35 -38.91
CA ILE A 12 -36.33 18.50 -38.57
C ILE A 12 -35.92 18.90 -37.15
N ALA A 13 -36.47 18.22 -36.15
CA ALA A 13 -35.91 18.22 -34.82
C ALA A 13 -34.54 17.53 -34.91
N ILE A 14 -33.47 18.33 -34.90
CA ILE A 14 -32.11 17.84 -34.68
C ILE A 14 -32.06 17.41 -33.21
N SER A 15 -32.42 16.16 -32.95
CA SER A 15 -32.11 15.52 -31.68
C SER A 15 -30.59 15.35 -31.63
N PHE A 16 -29.91 16.16 -30.83
CA PHE A 16 -28.59 15.82 -30.34
C PHE A 16 -28.72 14.53 -29.54
N THR A 17 -28.49 13.39 -30.18
CA THR A 17 -28.18 12.16 -29.47
C THR A 17 -26.79 12.36 -28.88
N GLY A 18 -26.73 12.98 -27.71
CA GLY A 18 -25.57 12.81 -26.85
C GLY A 18 -25.43 11.31 -26.65
N CYS A 19 -24.33 10.73 -27.15
CA CYS A 19 -23.96 9.36 -26.82
C CYS A 19 -23.74 9.30 -25.32
N ILE A 20 -24.81 9.09 -24.56
CA ILE A 20 -24.70 8.57 -23.21
C ILE A 20 -24.14 7.17 -23.42
N ASN A 21 -22.87 6.98 -23.06
CA ASN A 21 -22.24 5.66 -22.99
C ASN A 21 -22.98 4.83 -21.91
N ASN A 22 -24.17 4.34 -22.23
CA ASN A 22 -24.87 3.31 -21.48
C ASN A 22 -24.30 1.94 -21.88
N GLN A 23 -22.97 1.78 -21.78
CA GLN A 23 -22.43 0.43 -21.73
C GLN A 23 -22.95 -0.21 -20.44
N PRO A 24 -23.56 -1.40 -20.50
CA PRO A 24 -23.97 -2.11 -19.29
C PRO A 24 -22.74 -2.29 -18.41
N ARG A 25 -22.82 -1.77 -17.17
CA ARG A 25 -21.75 -1.89 -16.18
C ARG A 25 -21.49 -3.38 -15.95
N MET A 26 -20.28 -3.87 -16.20
CA MET A 26 -19.97 -5.26 -15.86
C MET A 26 -19.92 -5.37 -14.34
N GLU A 27 -20.75 -6.25 -13.78
CA GLU A 27 -20.65 -6.64 -12.39
C GLU A 27 -19.51 -7.63 -12.22
N TYR A 28 -18.66 -7.36 -11.24
CA TYR A 28 -17.54 -8.23 -10.89
C TYR A 28 -17.71 -8.68 -9.45
N ASN A 29 -17.39 -9.94 -9.18
CA ASN A 29 -17.46 -10.48 -7.83
C ASN A 29 -16.42 -9.79 -6.95
N THR A 30 -16.86 -9.01 -5.96
CA THR A 30 -16.03 -8.63 -4.82
C THR A 30 -15.71 -9.87 -3.99
N TYR A 31 -14.53 -9.86 -3.36
CA TYR A 31 -14.04 -10.96 -2.53
C TYR A 31 -15.10 -11.43 -1.53
N LYS A 32 -15.36 -12.74 -1.56
CA LYS A 32 -16.14 -13.46 -0.54
C LYS A 32 -15.18 -14.32 0.25
N ALA A 33 -15.14 -14.10 1.56
CA ALA A 33 -14.26 -14.85 2.42
C ALA A 33 -14.55 -16.34 2.35
N SER A 34 -13.52 -17.15 2.09
CA SER A 34 -13.62 -18.60 2.15
C SER A 34 -13.63 -19.11 3.59
N GLN A 35 -12.99 -18.37 4.51
CA GLN A 35 -12.88 -18.71 5.94
C GLN A 35 -12.86 -17.45 6.81
N LYS A 36 -13.46 -17.53 8.01
CA LYS A 36 -13.30 -16.55 9.09
C LYS A 36 -12.38 -17.11 10.16
N SER A 37 -11.38 -16.34 10.57
CA SER A 37 -10.48 -16.71 11.67
C SER A 37 -10.32 -15.57 12.68
N VAL A 38 -9.83 -15.87 13.88
CA VAL A 38 -9.56 -14.85 14.90
C VAL A 38 -8.05 -14.65 14.98
N ILE A 39 -7.57 -13.42 14.82
CA ILE A 39 -6.16 -13.11 15.06
C ILE A 39 -5.92 -13.09 16.57
N SER A 40 -5.00 -13.92 17.05
CA SER A 40 -4.63 -13.97 18.46
C SER A 40 -3.92 -12.68 18.87
N THR A 41 -4.32 -12.10 20.00
CA THR A 41 -3.64 -10.95 20.62
C THR A 41 -2.18 -11.24 21.00
N ARG A 42 -1.81 -12.52 21.14
CA ARG A 42 -0.44 -12.95 21.44
C ARG A 42 0.55 -12.72 20.30
N ASP A 43 0.07 -12.47 19.08
CA ASP A 43 0.89 -12.24 17.90
C ASP A 43 1.04 -10.73 17.59
N ILE A 44 0.47 -9.87 18.44
CA ILE A 44 0.43 -8.42 18.26
C ILE A 44 1.67 -7.80 18.91
N ILE A 45 2.38 -6.98 18.14
CA ILE A 45 3.52 -6.19 18.60
C ILE A 45 3.09 -4.73 18.70
N LYS A 46 3.20 -4.14 19.89
CA LYS A 46 3.00 -2.70 20.09
C LYS A 46 4.34 -2.04 20.37
N VAL A 47 4.61 -0.96 19.64
CA VAL A 47 5.76 -0.07 19.87
C VAL A 47 5.22 1.33 20.14
N ASP A 48 5.49 1.88 21.31
CA ASP A 48 5.04 3.21 21.72
C ASP A 48 6.09 3.90 22.60
N GLY A 49 6.48 5.12 22.23
CA GLY A 49 7.47 5.92 22.94
C GLY A 49 8.78 5.17 23.27
N GLY A 50 9.34 4.43 22.30
CA GLY A 50 10.56 3.63 22.48
C GLY A 50 10.38 2.34 23.27
N ARG A 51 9.17 2.02 23.74
CA ARG A 51 8.84 0.80 24.49
C ARG A 51 8.15 -0.22 23.61
N LEU A 52 8.51 -1.49 23.80
CA LEU A 52 7.92 -2.62 23.10
C LEU A 52 7.04 -3.44 24.05
N GLN A 53 5.81 -3.73 23.64
CA GLN A 53 4.94 -4.70 24.28
C GLN A 53 4.65 -5.85 23.32
N PHE A 54 4.93 -7.08 23.77
CA PHE A 54 4.67 -8.31 23.03
C PHE A 54 4.30 -9.43 24.00
N LYS A 55 3.13 -10.05 23.82
CA LYS A 55 2.53 -10.97 24.80
C LYS A 55 2.46 -10.28 26.18
N ASP A 56 2.91 -10.95 27.24
CA ASP A 56 2.95 -10.41 28.60
C ASP A 56 4.30 -9.70 28.92
N LYS A 57 5.16 -9.49 27.90
CA LYS A 57 6.47 -8.83 28.08
C LYS A 57 6.37 -7.36 27.72
N ASN A 58 6.90 -6.50 28.60
CA ASN A 58 7.24 -5.12 28.32
C ASN A 58 8.76 -5.00 28.26
N LEU A 59 9.28 -4.47 27.16
CA LEU A 59 10.71 -4.40 26.89
C LEU A 59 11.10 -2.93 26.65
N MET A 60 12.14 -2.51 27.37
CA MET A 60 12.90 -1.29 27.14
C MET A 60 14.36 -1.68 26.99
N ASP A 61 15.11 -0.92 26.21
CA ASP A 61 16.51 -1.19 25.96
C ASP A 61 17.35 0.02 26.38
N GLU A 62 18.54 -0.25 26.91
CA GLU A 62 19.46 0.79 27.36
C GLU A 62 20.24 1.43 26.20
N ASP A 63 20.33 0.73 25.07
CA ASP A 63 21.03 1.22 23.88
C ASP A 63 20.22 2.24 23.08
N GLY A 64 18.95 2.49 23.43
CA GLY A 64 18.11 3.49 22.80
C GLY A 64 16.65 3.08 22.65
N ASP A 65 15.90 3.89 21.91
CA ASP A 65 14.47 3.67 21.68
C ASP A 65 14.24 2.48 20.75
N ILE A 66 13.25 1.66 21.08
CA ILE A 66 12.81 0.58 20.20
C ILE A 66 11.90 1.16 19.14
N ASP A 67 12.36 1.16 17.88
CA ASP A 67 11.61 1.75 16.76
C ASP A 67 10.81 0.72 15.97
N MET A 68 11.36 -0.49 15.85
CA MET A 68 10.86 -1.53 14.97
C MET A 68 11.01 -2.89 15.63
N ALA A 69 10.02 -3.75 15.45
CA ALA A 69 10.06 -5.12 15.95
C ALA A 69 9.25 -6.07 15.08
N PHE A 70 9.63 -7.33 15.11
CA PHE A 70 9.06 -8.38 14.27
C PHE A 70 9.23 -9.75 14.94
N THR A 71 8.52 -10.75 14.44
CA THR A 71 8.70 -12.14 14.86
C THR A 71 9.12 -13.04 13.72
N ILE A 72 10.02 -13.98 13.99
CA ILE A 72 10.32 -15.13 13.12
C ILE A 72 10.06 -16.40 13.91
N ALA A 73 9.22 -17.29 13.40
CA ALA A 73 8.83 -18.53 14.07
C ALA A 73 8.42 -18.32 15.55
N GLY A 74 7.69 -17.23 15.83
CA GLY A 74 7.21 -16.88 17.17
C GLY A 74 8.24 -16.29 18.14
N LYS A 75 9.52 -16.19 17.75
CA LYS A 75 10.56 -15.48 18.49
C LYS A 75 10.58 -14.01 18.11
N LEU A 76 10.71 -13.15 19.12
CA LEU A 76 10.70 -11.70 18.97
C LEU A 76 12.12 -11.18 18.71
N TYR A 77 12.20 -10.22 17.80
CA TYR A 77 13.40 -9.45 17.48
C TYR A 77 13.03 -7.98 17.34
N TYR A 78 13.97 -7.08 17.64
CA TYR A 78 13.73 -5.64 17.57
C TYR A 78 14.99 -4.86 17.23
N PHE A 79 14.78 -3.64 16.74
CA PHE A 79 15.81 -2.65 16.53
C PHE A 79 15.75 -1.59 17.62
N THR A 80 16.90 -1.25 18.18
CA THR A 80 17.08 0.03 18.85
C THR A 80 17.73 1.02 17.89
N SER A 81 17.39 2.30 18.01
CA SER A 81 18.18 3.37 17.41
C SER A 81 18.75 4.30 18.47
N LYS A 82 19.90 4.87 18.11
CA LYS A 82 20.57 5.90 18.89
C LYS A 82 21.04 7.01 17.96
N GLU A 83 20.46 8.19 18.11
CA GLU A 83 20.84 9.39 17.37
C GLU A 83 22.04 10.07 18.05
N ASP A 84 23.21 9.47 17.94
CA ASP A 84 24.43 9.98 18.58
C ASP A 84 25.33 10.79 17.63
N THR A 85 25.13 10.70 16.31
CA THR A 85 25.99 11.36 15.31
C THR A 85 25.20 11.74 14.04
N ILE A 86 25.87 12.35 13.04
CA ILE A 86 25.32 12.60 11.69
C ILE A 86 24.76 11.32 11.05
N LEU A 87 25.31 10.16 11.42
CA LEU A 87 24.77 8.83 11.12
C LEU A 87 24.14 8.24 12.39
N GLY A 88 22.95 7.67 12.27
CA GLY A 88 22.33 6.90 13.34
C GLY A 88 23.04 5.54 13.52
N THR A 89 23.07 5.06 14.76
CA THR A 89 23.39 3.66 15.06
C THR A 89 22.09 2.89 15.25
N TYR A 90 21.96 1.77 14.55
CA TYR A 90 20.82 0.86 14.66
C TYR A 90 21.30 -0.53 15.04
N ILE A 91 20.72 -1.13 16.08
CA ILE A 91 21.17 -2.42 16.61
C ILE A 91 20.02 -3.42 16.56
N LEU A 92 20.19 -4.50 15.79
CA LEU A 92 19.27 -5.63 15.79
C LEU A 92 19.57 -6.52 17.00
N LYS A 93 18.54 -6.80 17.80
CA LYS A 93 18.61 -7.61 19.02
C LYS A 93 17.54 -8.70 19.05
N ASP A 94 17.79 -9.74 19.84
CA ASP A 94 16.79 -10.75 20.19
C ASP A 94 15.96 -10.34 21.42
N GLU A 95 14.93 -11.11 21.75
CA GLU A 95 14.06 -10.88 22.91
C GLU A 95 14.75 -10.86 24.28
N ASN A 96 16.01 -11.32 24.37
CA ASN A 96 16.83 -11.30 25.58
C ASN A 96 17.83 -10.13 25.58
N LYS A 97 17.64 -9.16 24.68
CA LYS A 97 18.48 -7.98 24.47
C LYS A 97 19.89 -8.29 23.96
N LYS A 98 20.14 -9.49 23.46
CA LYS A 98 21.44 -9.85 22.91
C LYS A 98 21.59 -9.21 21.53
N GLU A 99 22.69 -8.48 21.34
CA GLU A 99 23.07 -7.96 20.02
C GLU A 99 23.29 -9.09 19.02
N ILE A 100 22.64 -8.97 17.87
CA ILE A 100 22.82 -9.83 16.70
C ILE A 100 23.71 -9.09 15.68
N LYS A 101 23.38 -7.84 15.39
CA LYS A 101 24.11 -7.03 14.41
C LYS A 101 23.89 -5.53 14.59
N LYS A 102 24.99 -4.77 14.59
CA LYS A 102 24.98 -3.32 14.45
C LYS A 102 25.04 -2.85 12.99
N PHE A 103 24.27 -1.81 12.68
CA PHE A 103 24.23 -1.10 11.40
C PHE A 103 24.51 0.39 11.63
N GLU A 104 25.28 0.98 10.72
CA GLU A 104 25.56 2.40 10.71
C GLU A 104 25.00 3.01 9.44
N GLY A 105 24.13 4.01 9.60
CA GLY A 105 23.45 4.65 8.48
C GLY A 105 22.62 5.84 8.94
N LYS A 106 22.26 6.71 8.00
CA LYS A 106 21.32 7.79 8.25
C LYS A 106 19.92 7.24 8.58
N LEU A 107 19.52 6.19 7.87
CA LEU A 107 18.23 5.55 8.04
C LEU A 107 18.35 4.03 7.86
N VAL A 108 17.68 3.29 8.74
CA VAL A 108 17.40 1.87 8.55
C VAL A 108 15.90 1.68 8.39
N LYS A 109 15.51 0.98 7.32
CA LYS A 109 14.12 0.53 7.15
C LYS A 109 14.05 -0.97 7.23
N LEU A 110 12.97 -1.45 7.83
CA LEU A 110 12.63 -2.86 7.92
C LEU A 110 11.43 -3.16 7.01
N LEU A 111 11.59 -4.15 6.14
CA LEU A 111 10.53 -4.76 5.34
C LEU A 111 10.48 -6.25 5.69
N MET A 112 9.37 -6.91 5.42
CA MET A 112 9.26 -8.38 5.56
C MET A 112 9.14 -8.99 4.19
N ASP A 113 9.94 -9.99 3.88
CA ASP A 113 9.80 -10.77 2.66
C ASP A 113 8.58 -11.72 2.73
N PRO A 114 8.24 -12.38 1.63
CA PRO A 114 7.09 -13.28 1.54
C PRO A 114 7.19 -14.51 2.42
N SER A 115 8.41 -14.97 2.67
CA SER A 115 8.71 -16.09 3.55
C SER A 115 8.67 -15.68 5.02
N GLY A 116 8.39 -14.40 5.30
CA GLY A 116 8.36 -13.87 6.65
C GLY A 116 9.75 -13.58 7.22
N PHE A 117 10.78 -13.45 6.38
CA PHE A 117 12.10 -13.00 6.80
C PHE A 117 12.25 -11.49 6.60
N PRO A 118 12.75 -10.75 7.60
CA PRO A 118 13.04 -9.33 7.47
C PRO A 118 14.12 -9.03 6.43
N ILE A 119 13.84 -8.00 5.62
CA ILE A 119 14.77 -7.32 4.73
C ILE A 119 15.09 -5.96 5.34
N ILE A 120 16.37 -5.71 5.55
CA ILE A 120 16.91 -4.54 6.24
C ILE A 120 17.59 -3.67 5.20
N LEU A 121 17.07 -2.46 5.01
CA LEU A 121 17.57 -1.48 4.05
C LEU A 121 18.35 -0.41 4.82
N VAL A 122 19.64 -0.28 4.52
CA VAL A 122 20.51 0.71 5.18
C VAL A 122 20.88 1.80 4.19
N GLN A 123 20.55 3.05 4.53
CA GLN A 123 20.95 4.23 3.77
C GLN A 123 22.10 4.93 4.51
N LYS A 124 23.26 5.09 3.87
CA LYS A 124 24.33 5.99 4.29
C LYS A 124 24.19 7.31 3.54
N ASP A 125 24.63 8.37 4.18
CA ASP A 125 24.37 9.74 3.78
C ASP A 125 24.89 10.03 2.36
N SER A 126 23.98 10.15 1.38
CA SER A 126 24.35 10.33 -0.03
C SER A 126 24.22 11.77 -0.53
N GLY A 127 23.81 12.72 0.32
CA GLY A 127 23.59 14.13 -0.07
C GLY A 127 22.56 14.33 -1.20
N LYS A 128 21.95 13.25 -1.70
CA LYS A 128 21.00 13.24 -2.81
C LYS A 128 19.61 12.95 -2.27
N ILE A 129 18.67 13.81 -2.62
CA ILE A 129 17.33 13.87 -2.04
C ILE A 129 16.45 12.66 -2.42
N ASN A 130 16.90 11.76 -3.32
CA ASN A 130 16.08 10.64 -3.80
C ASN A 130 16.80 9.28 -3.69
N GLN A 131 16.49 8.55 -2.61
CA GLN A 131 16.39 7.09 -2.50
C GLN A 131 17.55 6.20 -2.99
N LEU A 132 18.71 6.26 -2.32
CA LEU A 132 19.78 5.27 -2.47
C LEU A 132 19.90 4.50 -1.16
N TYR A 133 19.69 3.18 -1.17
CA TYR A 133 20.07 2.32 -0.06
C TYR A 133 21.42 1.69 -0.42
N ASP A 134 22.43 1.84 0.43
CA ASP A 134 23.73 1.27 0.14
C ASP A 134 23.66 -0.23 0.22
N ASN A 135 23.18 -0.79 1.34
CA ASN A 135 23.16 -2.24 1.51
C ASN A 135 21.76 -2.74 1.86
N VAL A 136 21.43 -3.89 1.29
CA VAL A 136 20.24 -4.67 1.59
C VAL A 136 20.67 -5.95 2.27
N TYR A 137 20.13 -6.20 3.45
CA TYR A 137 20.37 -7.43 4.19
C TYR A 137 19.08 -8.22 4.36
N GLN A 138 19.19 -9.52 4.52
CA GLN A 138 18.12 -10.39 4.99
C GLN A 138 18.53 -11.01 6.32
N PHE A 139 17.61 -11.10 7.27
CA PHE A 139 17.84 -11.83 8.52
C PHE A 139 16.91 -13.03 8.62
N ASN A 140 17.47 -14.24 8.73
CA ASN A 140 16.70 -15.48 8.71
C ASN A 140 16.34 -16.02 10.11
N GLY A 141 16.56 -15.22 11.17
CA GLY A 141 16.41 -15.64 12.56
C GLY A 141 17.70 -16.16 13.22
N LYS A 142 18.74 -16.42 12.42
CA LYS A 142 20.06 -16.86 12.88
C LYS A 142 21.17 -15.92 12.42
N ASP A 143 21.24 -15.66 11.11
CA ASP A 143 22.32 -14.92 10.46
C ASP A 143 21.78 -13.74 9.66
N VAL A 144 22.53 -12.64 9.65
CA VAL A 144 22.30 -11.48 8.78
C VAL A 144 23.13 -11.62 7.51
N ILE A 145 22.47 -11.77 6.38
CA ILE A 145 23.09 -12.03 5.08
C ILE A 145 22.99 -10.77 4.23
N LEU A 146 24.11 -10.30 3.66
CA LEU A 146 24.11 -9.24 2.66
C LEU A 146 23.55 -9.79 1.35
N VAL A 147 22.38 -9.33 0.94
CA VAL A 147 21.72 -9.79 -0.31
C VAL A 147 21.98 -8.86 -1.48
N ASN A 148 22.23 -7.58 -1.24
CA ASN A 148 22.61 -6.63 -2.29
C ASN A 148 23.51 -5.52 -1.75
N LYS A 149 24.55 -5.16 -2.51
CA LYS A 149 25.58 -4.19 -2.11
C LYS A 149 25.58 -2.99 -3.07
N ASN A 150 25.69 -1.79 -2.51
CA ASN A 150 25.71 -0.50 -3.18
C ASN A 150 24.58 -0.31 -4.20
N LEU A 151 23.34 -0.63 -3.80
CA LEU A 151 22.23 -0.61 -4.73
C LEU A 151 21.87 0.82 -5.13
N GLN A 152 22.33 1.22 -6.31
CA GLN A 152 21.94 2.48 -6.92
C GLN A 152 20.57 2.33 -7.56
N LYS A 153 19.53 2.78 -6.86
CA LYS A 153 18.18 2.84 -7.42
C LYS A 153 18.00 4.08 -8.27
N HIS A 154 17.40 3.89 -9.44
CA HIS A 154 16.86 4.99 -10.23
C HIS A 154 15.53 5.47 -9.62
N TRP A 155 15.06 6.67 -9.98
CA TRP A 155 13.86 7.28 -9.39
C TRP A 155 12.58 6.44 -9.57
N ASN A 156 12.58 5.52 -10.52
CA ASN A 156 11.49 4.60 -10.80
C ASN A 156 11.65 3.24 -10.12
N GLU A 157 12.68 3.02 -9.30
CA GLU A 157 12.93 1.75 -8.61
C GLU A 157 12.79 1.89 -7.09
N PHE A 158 12.06 0.99 -6.44
CA PHE A 158 11.92 0.97 -4.97
C PHE A 158 11.87 -0.46 -4.42
N TYR A 159 12.00 -0.62 -3.09
CA TYR A 159 11.83 -1.92 -2.42
C TYR A 159 10.51 -1.93 -1.69
N MET A 160 9.82 -3.06 -1.73
CA MET A 160 8.61 -3.29 -0.95
C MET A 160 8.53 -4.77 -0.56
N ALA A 161 8.43 -5.06 0.74
CA ALA A 161 8.31 -6.42 1.29
C ALA A 161 9.24 -7.47 0.64
N GLY A 162 10.52 -7.15 0.53
CA GLY A 162 11.50 -8.06 -0.11
C GLY A 162 11.40 -8.18 -1.63
N TYR A 163 10.71 -7.28 -2.31
CA TYR A 163 10.68 -7.20 -3.77
C TYR A 163 11.29 -5.89 -4.27
N GLN A 164 12.06 -5.95 -5.36
CA GLN A 164 12.45 -4.76 -6.10
C GLN A 164 11.31 -4.42 -7.07
N VAL A 165 10.78 -3.22 -7.02
CA VAL A 165 9.75 -2.78 -7.96
C VAL A 165 10.37 -1.75 -8.88
N THR A 166 10.23 -1.96 -10.18
CA THR A 166 10.65 -1.03 -11.22
C THR A 166 9.40 -0.49 -11.92
N MET A 167 9.18 0.80 -11.86
CA MET A 167 8.14 1.46 -12.65
C MET A 167 8.65 1.71 -14.06
N HIS A 168 8.14 0.97 -15.03
CA HIS A 168 8.46 1.19 -16.43
C HIS A 168 7.61 2.33 -16.99
N THR A 169 8.23 3.15 -17.84
CA THR A 169 7.52 4.11 -18.68
C THR A 169 7.37 3.49 -20.06
N TYR A 170 6.13 3.39 -20.54
CA TYR A 170 5.87 2.97 -21.90
C TYR A 170 5.64 4.21 -22.77
N LYS A 171 6.51 4.46 -23.76
CA LYS A 171 6.26 5.43 -24.84
C LYS A 171 5.80 4.66 -26.06
N GLU A 172 4.50 4.63 -26.32
CA GLU A 172 3.97 4.28 -27.64
C GLU A 172 3.41 5.54 -28.30
N GLY A 173 3.89 5.83 -29.52
CA GLY A 173 3.28 6.79 -30.45
C GLY A 173 3.05 8.21 -29.90
N GLY A 174 4.11 9.03 -29.80
CA GLY A 174 4.00 10.50 -29.72
C GLY A 174 3.35 11.11 -28.47
N PHE A 175 2.60 10.35 -27.67
CA PHE A 175 1.97 10.79 -26.43
C PHE A 175 2.83 10.42 -25.22
N SER A 176 2.87 11.32 -24.23
CA SER A 176 3.66 11.14 -23.01
C SER A 176 3.27 9.85 -22.28
N GLY A 177 4.28 9.03 -22.01
CA GLY A 177 4.13 7.63 -21.62
C GLY A 177 3.37 7.40 -20.32
N SER A 178 2.56 6.35 -20.31
CA SER A 178 1.89 5.86 -19.09
C SER A 178 2.86 5.00 -18.27
N TYR A 179 2.71 5.03 -16.93
CA TYR A 179 3.57 4.32 -15.99
C TYR A 179 2.96 2.97 -15.60
N PHE A 180 3.74 1.90 -15.69
CA PHE A 180 3.35 0.54 -15.25
C PHE A 180 4.36 0.01 -14.25
N PRO A 181 3.94 -0.40 -13.03
CA PRO A 181 4.85 -1.08 -12.12
C PRO A 181 5.11 -2.51 -12.63
N ILE A 182 6.37 -2.82 -12.90
CA ILE A 182 6.89 -4.18 -13.00
C ILE A 182 7.48 -4.52 -11.64
N VAL A 183 7.12 -5.68 -11.10
CA VAL A 183 7.71 -6.18 -9.86
C VAL A 183 8.80 -7.17 -10.27
N SER A 184 10.05 -6.81 -10.02
CA SER A 184 11.19 -7.70 -10.20
C SER A 184 11.53 -8.32 -8.85
N VAL A 185 11.32 -9.63 -8.75
CA VAL A 185 11.70 -10.34 -7.52
C VAL A 185 13.22 -10.26 -7.36
N LEU A 186 13.72 -10.32 -6.11
CA LEU A 186 15.15 -10.25 -5.73
C LEU A 186 16.11 -11.15 -6.57
N ASP A 187 15.57 -12.08 -7.36
CA ASP A 187 16.27 -13.01 -8.25
C ASP A 187 16.30 -12.55 -9.73
N ASN A 188 15.88 -11.32 -10.04
CA ASN A 188 15.70 -10.76 -11.39
C ASN A 188 14.59 -11.43 -12.22
N THR A 189 13.70 -12.23 -11.61
CA THR A 189 12.50 -12.70 -12.31
C THR A 189 11.49 -11.55 -12.38
N GLU A 190 11.17 -11.10 -13.60
CA GLU A 190 10.15 -10.08 -13.83
C GLU A 190 8.75 -10.68 -13.76
N ILE A 191 7.96 -10.23 -12.79
CA ILE A 191 6.54 -10.56 -12.69
C ILE A 191 5.75 -9.29 -12.98
N ARG A 192 5.07 -9.31 -14.14
CA ARG A 192 4.06 -8.31 -14.46
C ARG A 192 2.80 -8.59 -13.65
N LEU A 193 2.42 -7.63 -12.80
CA LEU A 193 1.14 -7.66 -12.10
C LEU A 193 0.01 -7.63 -13.14
N LYS A 194 -1.06 -8.37 -12.88
CA LYS A 194 -2.25 -8.40 -13.74
C LYS A 194 -3.45 -7.91 -12.96
N THR A 195 -4.24 -7.06 -13.58
CA THR A 195 -5.56 -6.65 -13.07
C THR A 195 -6.63 -7.66 -13.51
N LEU A 196 -7.63 -7.95 -12.67
CA LEU A 196 -8.78 -8.77 -13.10
C LEU A 196 -9.72 -7.98 -14.02
N HIS A 197 -9.65 -6.65 -13.98
CA HIS A 197 -10.56 -5.75 -14.68
C HIS A 197 -9.77 -4.65 -15.42
N PRO A 198 -8.97 -5.03 -16.43
CA PRO A 198 -8.15 -4.07 -17.16
C PRO A 198 -9.03 -2.99 -17.79
N ASP A 199 -8.56 -1.74 -17.70
CA ASP A 199 -9.13 -0.66 -18.50
C ASP A 199 -8.96 -1.00 -19.99
N THR A 200 -9.94 -0.67 -20.82
CA THR A 200 -9.90 -0.98 -22.26
C THR A 200 -10.22 0.27 -23.05
N PHE A 201 -9.24 0.74 -23.84
CA PHE A 201 -9.47 1.78 -24.83
C PHE A 201 -9.66 1.14 -26.20
N LEU A 202 -10.83 1.36 -26.81
CA LEU A 202 -11.20 0.79 -28.12
C LEU A 202 -11.04 -0.75 -28.19
N GLY A 203 -11.36 -1.45 -27.10
CA GLY A 203 -11.26 -2.91 -27.03
C GLY A 203 -9.84 -3.47 -26.87
N LYS A 204 -8.82 -2.59 -26.75
CA LYS A 204 -7.46 -2.98 -26.36
C LYS A 204 -7.26 -2.67 -24.89
N PRO A 205 -6.66 -3.59 -24.09
CA PRO A 205 -6.28 -3.28 -22.73
C PRO A 205 -5.39 -2.03 -22.74
N GLU A 206 -5.84 -0.95 -22.09
CA GLU A 206 -4.91 0.12 -21.75
C GLU A 206 -3.87 -0.47 -20.81
N PRO A 207 -2.63 0.03 -20.88
CA PRO A 207 -1.67 -0.48 -19.96
C PRO A 207 -2.10 -0.07 -18.53
N GLU A 208 -1.89 -0.99 -17.58
CA GLU A 208 -2.55 -1.04 -16.26
C GLU A 208 -2.11 0.07 -15.30
N LYS A 209 -2.86 1.18 -15.23
CA LYS A 209 -2.55 2.32 -14.33
C LYS A 209 -2.81 1.97 -12.87
N LEU A 210 -1.97 1.10 -12.31
CA LEU A 210 -2.06 0.61 -10.94
C LEU A 210 -1.04 1.30 -10.04
N SER A 211 -1.43 1.52 -8.79
CA SER A 211 -0.58 2.03 -7.72
C SER A 211 -0.43 0.95 -6.67
N ILE A 212 0.81 0.58 -6.34
CA ILE A 212 1.05 -0.39 -5.27
C ILE A 212 0.85 0.28 -3.92
N LEU A 213 -0.06 -0.28 -3.12
CA LEU A 213 -0.36 0.21 -1.77
C LEU A 213 0.64 -0.39 -0.77
N THR A 214 0.75 -1.71 -0.76
CA THR A 214 1.61 -2.46 0.16
C THR A 214 1.75 -3.91 -0.31
N SER A 215 2.35 -4.73 0.53
CA SER A 215 2.46 -6.18 0.37
C SER A 215 2.49 -6.87 1.72
N SER A 216 2.01 -8.10 1.75
CA SER A 216 1.95 -8.94 2.96
C SER A 216 1.96 -10.40 2.56
N GLY A 217 2.86 -11.19 3.16
CA GLY A 217 3.13 -12.56 2.70
C GLY A 217 3.50 -12.58 1.21
N GLU A 218 2.91 -13.50 0.47
CA GLU A 218 3.12 -13.65 -0.99
C GLU A 218 2.27 -12.68 -1.83
N ASN A 219 1.52 -11.75 -1.22
CA ASN A 219 0.57 -10.89 -1.92
C ASN A 219 1.09 -9.46 -2.10
N ILE A 220 1.00 -8.96 -3.32
CA ILE A 220 1.12 -7.52 -3.64
C ILE A 220 -0.27 -6.91 -3.68
N ILE A 221 -0.46 -5.85 -2.90
CA ILE A 221 -1.74 -5.14 -2.78
C ILE A 221 -1.65 -3.84 -3.55
N TYR A 222 -2.55 -3.65 -4.51
CA TYR A 222 -2.56 -2.49 -5.39
C TYR A 222 -3.97 -1.96 -5.63
N ILE A 223 -4.03 -0.72 -6.08
CA ILE A 223 -5.27 -0.02 -6.45
C ILE A 223 -5.20 0.49 -7.88
N TYR A 224 -6.32 0.46 -8.58
CA TYR A 224 -6.46 0.99 -9.94
C TYR A 224 -7.91 1.45 -10.20
N THR A 225 -8.15 2.14 -11.32
CA THR A 225 -9.50 2.42 -11.84
C THR A 225 -9.77 1.40 -12.93
N ASP A 226 -10.90 0.70 -12.85
CA ASP A 226 -11.33 -0.23 -13.89
C ASP A 226 -12.00 0.50 -15.08
N PHE A 227 -12.44 -0.27 -16.08
CA PHE A 227 -13.13 0.28 -17.25
C PHE A 227 -14.46 1.00 -16.93
N ASN A 228 -15.13 0.66 -15.81
CA ASN A 228 -16.36 1.32 -15.37
C ASN A 228 -16.09 2.68 -14.71
N GLY A 229 -14.82 3.05 -14.49
CA GLY A 229 -14.45 4.21 -13.69
C GLY A 229 -14.44 3.92 -12.18
N ASP A 230 -14.60 2.67 -11.76
CA ASP A 230 -14.58 2.27 -10.36
C ASP A 230 -13.16 2.01 -9.88
N SER A 231 -12.80 2.57 -8.73
CA SER A 231 -11.57 2.18 -8.06
C SER A 231 -11.71 0.79 -7.46
N ALA A 232 -10.69 -0.05 -7.63
CA ALA A 232 -10.63 -1.40 -7.11
C ALA A 232 -9.29 -1.66 -6.40
N ILE A 233 -9.34 -2.27 -5.21
CA ILE A 233 -8.17 -2.84 -4.54
C ILE A 233 -8.10 -4.33 -4.88
N GLU A 234 -6.94 -4.77 -5.32
CA GLU A 234 -6.65 -6.17 -5.59
C GLU A 234 -5.40 -6.65 -4.85
N ALA A 235 -5.38 -7.96 -4.61
CA ALA A 235 -4.21 -8.70 -4.15
C ALA A 235 -3.74 -9.65 -5.26
N PHE A 236 -2.52 -9.46 -5.74
CA PHE A 236 -1.87 -10.41 -6.66
C PHE A 236 -0.93 -11.30 -5.86
N ASN A 237 -1.19 -12.60 -5.85
CA ASN A 237 -0.32 -13.58 -5.23
C ASN A 237 0.82 -13.93 -6.18
N LEU A 238 2.06 -13.69 -5.76
CA LEU A 238 3.23 -13.85 -6.63
C LEU A 238 3.59 -15.32 -6.92
N LYS A 239 3.13 -16.25 -6.09
CA LYS A 239 3.38 -17.69 -6.25
C LYS A 239 2.35 -18.37 -7.15
N SER A 240 1.06 -18.20 -6.85
CA SER A 240 -0.03 -18.74 -7.69
C SER A 240 -0.22 -17.94 -8.98
N LYS A 241 0.23 -16.68 -9.01
CA LYS A 241 0.03 -15.71 -10.09
C LYS A 241 -1.44 -15.37 -10.31
N GLU A 242 -2.25 -15.53 -9.27
CA GLU A 242 -3.68 -15.20 -9.26
C GLU A 242 -3.93 -13.85 -8.58
N ALA A 243 -4.91 -13.12 -9.09
CA ALA A 243 -5.38 -11.87 -8.51
C ALA A 243 -6.73 -12.08 -7.82
N ASN A 244 -6.98 -11.33 -6.74
CA ASN A 244 -8.24 -11.32 -5.99
C ASN A 244 -8.71 -9.89 -5.72
N THR A 245 -9.95 -9.55 -6.09
CA THR A 245 -10.55 -8.23 -5.84
C THR A 245 -11.00 -8.08 -4.39
N LEU A 246 -10.25 -7.35 -3.58
CA LEU A 246 -10.55 -7.15 -2.16
C LEU A 246 -11.67 -6.14 -1.93
N ALA A 247 -11.70 -5.06 -2.70
CA ALA A 247 -12.66 -3.97 -2.56
C ALA A 247 -12.89 -3.28 -3.90
N LYS A 248 -14.11 -2.79 -4.18
CA LYS A 248 -14.42 -2.11 -5.42
C LYS A 248 -15.58 -1.11 -5.28
N GLY A 249 -15.49 -0.02 -6.02
CA GLY A 249 -16.53 1.00 -6.13
C GLY A 249 -16.49 2.02 -4.99
N ASP A 250 -17.65 2.58 -4.66
CA ASP A 250 -17.79 3.58 -3.60
C ASP A 250 -17.79 2.93 -2.22
N VAL A 251 -16.59 2.54 -1.78
CA VAL A 251 -16.33 1.99 -0.45
C VAL A 251 -15.25 2.80 0.24
N TYR A 252 -15.43 2.92 1.55
CA TYR A 252 -14.44 3.52 2.43
C TYR A 252 -13.64 2.41 3.11
N CYS A 253 -12.36 2.69 3.34
CA CYS A 253 -11.49 1.75 4.00
C CYS A 253 -10.47 2.42 4.93
N GLN A 254 -9.84 1.59 5.75
CA GLN A 254 -8.63 1.90 6.51
C GLN A 254 -7.60 0.80 6.26
N LEU A 255 -6.32 1.17 6.28
CA LEU A 255 -5.22 0.21 6.31
C LEU A 255 -4.67 0.17 7.73
N LEU A 256 -4.65 -1.01 8.34
CA LEU A 256 -4.23 -1.22 9.72
C LEU A 256 -2.96 -2.08 9.77
N TYR A 257 -2.08 -1.83 10.74
CA TYR A 257 -0.86 -2.61 10.91
C TYR A 257 -0.47 -2.83 12.37
N SER A 258 0.14 -3.98 12.65
CA SER A 258 0.75 -4.34 13.93
C SER A 258 1.92 -5.28 13.67
N GLY A 259 3.15 -4.85 13.98
CA GLY A 259 4.35 -5.57 13.55
C GLY A 259 4.35 -5.83 12.04
N ASN A 260 4.37 -7.10 11.63
CA ASN A 260 4.29 -7.53 10.23
C ASN A 260 2.86 -7.80 9.72
N LYS A 261 1.85 -7.78 10.58
CA LYS A 261 0.45 -7.99 10.20
C LYS A 261 -0.11 -6.72 9.59
N LYS A 262 -0.78 -6.87 8.43
CA LYS A 262 -1.44 -5.79 7.71
C LYS A 262 -2.87 -6.19 7.39
N ILE A 263 -3.82 -5.36 7.77
CA ILE A 263 -5.25 -5.63 7.64
C ILE A 263 -5.87 -4.52 6.78
N LEU A 264 -6.66 -4.91 5.77
CA LEU A 264 -7.56 -3.99 5.10
C LEU A 264 -8.91 -4.04 5.82
N ARG A 265 -9.33 -2.89 6.36
CA ARG A 265 -10.66 -2.69 6.93
C ARG A 265 -11.56 -2.05 5.87
N ILE A 266 -12.68 -2.67 5.56
CA ILE A 266 -13.70 -2.14 4.64
C ILE A 266 -14.97 -1.87 5.46
N PHE A 267 -15.47 -0.64 5.42
CA PHE A 267 -16.67 -0.29 6.18
C PHE A 267 -17.93 -0.78 5.47
N ASN A 268 -18.87 -1.35 6.23
CA ASN A 268 -20.17 -1.78 5.70
C ASN A 268 -21.10 -0.58 5.46
N ASN A 269 -20.96 0.46 6.27
CA ASN A 269 -21.75 1.67 6.21
C ASN A 269 -21.22 2.62 5.12
N LYS A 270 -22.06 2.90 4.12
CA LYS A 270 -21.72 3.79 3.00
C LYS A 270 -21.85 5.27 3.33
N ASN A 271 -22.46 5.63 4.46
CA ASN A 271 -22.69 7.01 4.87
C ASN A 271 -21.53 7.58 5.71
N ILE A 272 -20.40 6.88 5.77
CA ILE A 272 -19.21 7.42 6.43
C ILE A 272 -18.48 8.41 5.52
N HIS A 273 -17.61 9.20 6.12
CA HIS A 273 -16.83 10.23 5.43
C HIS A 273 -15.34 10.05 5.65
N SER A 274 -14.53 10.69 4.81
CA SER A 274 -13.08 10.73 5.02
C SER A 274 -12.77 11.36 6.38
N GLU A 275 -11.77 10.84 7.07
CA GLU A 275 -11.26 11.41 8.31
C GLU A 275 -9.85 11.92 8.07
N SER A 276 -9.68 13.24 8.15
CA SER A 276 -8.41 13.92 7.93
C SER A 276 -8.10 14.97 8.99
N ALA A 277 -6.82 15.34 9.05
CA ALA A 277 -6.29 16.40 9.88
C ALA A 277 -5.31 17.24 9.05
N MET A 278 -5.45 18.56 9.13
CA MET A 278 -4.58 19.51 8.43
C MET A 278 -3.30 19.77 9.24
N HIS A 279 -2.31 20.39 8.58
CA HIS A 279 -1.04 20.81 9.19
C HIS A 279 -0.27 19.66 9.85
N GLY A 280 -0.35 18.46 9.27
CA GLY A 280 0.37 17.29 9.75
C GLY A 280 -0.19 16.67 11.04
N GLY A 281 -1.35 17.12 11.52
CA GLY A 281 -2.03 16.49 12.67
C GLY A 281 -2.34 15.02 12.41
N ILE A 282 -2.43 14.21 13.47
CA ILE A 282 -2.82 12.79 13.36
C ILE A 282 -4.33 12.71 13.62
N PRO A 283 -5.16 12.31 12.65
CA PRO A 283 -6.60 12.20 12.87
C PRO A 283 -6.91 11.04 13.82
N ILE A 284 -7.84 11.26 14.73
CA ILE A 284 -8.42 10.21 15.58
C ILE A 284 -9.69 9.71 14.89
N SER A 285 -9.79 8.40 14.67
CA SER A 285 -10.95 7.84 14.00
C SER A 285 -12.13 7.74 14.96
N LYS A 286 -13.28 8.32 14.60
CA LYS A 286 -14.56 8.14 15.30
C LYS A 286 -15.29 6.87 14.88
N TYR A 287 -14.82 6.20 13.82
CA TYR A 287 -15.42 4.98 13.28
C TYR A 287 -14.81 3.70 13.85
N ASP A 288 -14.11 3.74 14.99
CA ASP A 288 -13.47 2.55 15.55
C ASP A 288 -14.47 1.43 15.88
N ASN A 289 -15.71 1.78 16.21
CA ASN A 289 -16.79 0.82 16.49
C ASN A 289 -17.70 0.53 15.28
N GLU A 290 -17.42 1.11 14.11
CA GLU A 290 -18.27 0.95 12.93
C GLU A 290 -18.18 -0.47 12.35
N SER A 291 -19.33 -1.05 11.99
CA SER A 291 -19.40 -2.37 11.37
C SER A 291 -18.54 -2.44 10.10
N SER A 292 -17.65 -3.42 10.05
CA SER A 292 -16.63 -3.53 9.01
C SER A 292 -16.29 -4.99 8.72
N ILE A 293 -15.76 -5.23 7.52
CA ILE A 293 -15.04 -6.45 7.16
C ILE A 293 -13.55 -6.17 7.35
N TYR A 294 -12.84 -7.11 7.97
CA TYR A 294 -11.39 -7.03 8.15
C TYR A 294 -10.74 -8.19 7.39
N ILE A 295 -9.82 -7.87 6.49
CA ILE A 295 -9.14 -8.85 5.64
C ILE A 295 -7.65 -8.86 6.01
N ASP A 296 -7.13 -10.00 6.43
CA ASP A 296 -5.67 -10.19 6.58
C ASP A 296 -5.03 -10.25 5.19
N LEU A 297 -4.19 -9.26 4.88
CA LEU A 297 -3.58 -9.13 3.56
C LEU A 297 -2.55 -10.22 3.26
N GLY A 298 -2.04 -10.92 4.28
CA GLY A 298 -1.11 -12.04 4.10
C GLY A 298 -1.80 -13.35 3.72
N SER A 299 -2.92 -13.65 4.37
CA SER A 299 -3.68 -14.89 4.13
C SER A 299 -4.86 -14.71 3.17
N LEU A 300 -5.25 -13.46 2.89
CA LEU A 300 -6.45 -13.11 2.17
C LEU A 300 -7.70 -13.78 2.76
N ASN A 301 -7.80 -13.84 4.09
CA ASN A 301 -8.97 -14.35 4.81
C ASN A 301 -9.64 -13.24 5.61
N GLU A 302 -10.95 -13.36 5.84
CA GLU A 302 -11.63 -12.48 6.80
C GLU A 302 -11.22 -12.84 8.22
N VAL A 303 -10.97 -11.81 9.02
CA VAL A 303 -10.50 -11.96 10.39
C VAL A 303 -11.33 -11.15 11.37
N SER A 304 -11.43 -11.63 12.60
CA SER A 304 -11.87 -10.79 13.73
C SER A 304 -10.65 -10.22 14.44
N ILE A 305 -10.67 -8.92 14.70
CA ILE A 305 -9.59 -8.19 15.39
C ILE A 305 -10.15 -7.28 16.48
N ASN A 306 -9.32 -6.93 17.44
CA ASN A 306 -9.52 -5.75 18.27
C ASN A 306 -8.78 -4.57 17.63
N ILE A 307 -9.52 -3.54 17.20
CA ILE A 307 -8.93 -2.43 16.43
C ILE A 307 -7.88 -1.63 17.22
N ASN A 308 -8.00 -1.59 18.55
CA ASN A 308 -7.08 -0.88 19.43
C ASN A 308 -5.69 -1.54 19.52
N ASP A 309 -5.57 -2.75 18.98
CA ASP A 309 -4.30 -3.46 18.91
C ASP A 309 -3.51 -3.13 17.63
N PHE A 310 -4.12 -2.39 16.70
CA PHE A 310 -3.52 -2.01 15.43
C PHE A 310 -3.35 -0.50 15.32
N LYS A 311 -2.22 -0.09 14.72
CA LYS A 311 -2.02 1.28 14.26
C LYS A 311 -2.75 1.49 12.94
N LYS A 312 -3.29 2.69 12.73
CA LYS A 312 -3.87 3.11 11.46
C LYS A 312 -2.78 3.71 10.59
N TYR A 313 -2.74 3.31 9.33
CA TYR A 313 -1.86 3.93 8.36
C TYR A 313 -2.32 5.36 8.08
N ILE A 314 -1.36 6.30 8.08
CA ILE A 314 -1.61 7.71 7.80
C ILE A 314 -1.23 7.99 6.36
N MET A 315 -2.22 8.15 5.49
CA MET A 315 -1.99 8.60 4.12
C MET A 315 -1.75 10.11 4.13
N LYS A 316 -0.52 10.50 3.80
CA LYS A 316 -0.11 11.90 3.69
C LYS A 316 -0.44 12.46 2.32
N SER A 317 -1.05 13.64 2.30
CA SER A 317 -1.47 14.37 1.12
C SER A 317 -1.32 15.88 1.37
N GLY A 318 -1.90 16.70 0.52
CA GLY A 318 -2.00 18.13 0.70
C GLY A 318 -2.39 18.86 -0.57
N PHE A 319 -2.52 20.17 -0.44
CA PHE A 319 -2.90 21.07 -1.53
C PHE A 319 -2.19 22.41 -1.41
N ASN A 320 -1.97 23.07 -2.54
CA ASN A 320 -1.53 24.46 -2.53
C ASN A 320 -2.72 25.34 -2.17
N ASN A 321 -2.59 26.11 -1.09
CA ASN A 321 -3.61 27.05 -0.66
C ASN A 321 -3.53 28.34 -1.49
N MET A 322 -4.58 29.16 -1.38
CA MET A 322 -4.68 30.43 -2.13
C MET A 322 -3.59 31.45 -1.76
N ALA A 323 -2.90 31.27 -0.64
CA ALA A 323 -1.76 32.09 -0.22
C ALA A 323 -0.42 31.60 -0.81
N GLY A 324 -0.44 30.58 -1.68
CA GLY A 324 0.76 30.02 -2.32
C GLY A 324 1.55 29.05 -1.44
N GLY A 325 1.05 28.71 -0.25
CA GLY A 325 1.66 27.73 0.65
C GLY A 325 1.11 26.32 0.43
N TYR A 326 1.95 25.29 0.62
CA TYR A 326 1.48 23.91 0.66
C TYR A 326 0.90 23.57 2.03
N THR A 327 -0.34 23.07 2.06
CA THR A 327 -1.01 22.62 3.29
C THR A 327 -1.00 21.09 3.31
N GLU A 328 -0.25 20.51 4.27
CA GLU A 328 -0.24 19.05 4.49
C GLU A 328 -1.57 18.59 5.08
N GLU A 329 -2.02 17.41 4.64
CA GLU A 329 -3.23 16.78 5.13
C GLU A 329 -3.02 15.27 5.32
N ASN A 330 -3.35 14.78 6.50
CA ASN A 330 -3.19 13.38 6.90
C ASN A 330 -4.54 12.69 6.94
N TYR A 331 -4.67 11.53 6.31
CA TYR A 331 -5.90 10.74 6.26
C TYR A 331 -5.74 9.38 6.94
N VAL A 332 -6.76 8.94 7.69
CA VAL A 332 -6.83 7.58 8.27
C VAL A 332 -8.02 6.76 7.78
N THR A 333 -9.03 7.45 7.24
CA THR A 333 -10.22 6.86 6.60
C THR A 333 -10.42 7.54 5.26
N PHE A 334 -10.55 6.78 4.18
CA PHE A 334 -10.61 7.31 2.83
C PHE A 334 -11.49 6.45 1.91
N PRO A 335 -12.17 7.05 0.92
CA PRO A 335 -12.79 6.31 -0.17
C PRO A 335 -11.73 5.83 -1.17
N LEU A 336 -12.00 4.73 -1.89
CA LEU A 336 -11.01 4.13 -2.80
C LEU A 336 -10.47 5.10 -3.86
N TRP A 337 -11.33 5.93 -4.46
CA TRP A 337 -10.91 6.88 -5.49
C TRP A 337 -9.86 7.87 -4.99
N LYS A 338 -9.94 8.25 -3.72
CA LYS A 338 -9.01 9.18 -3.10
C LYS A 338 -7.68 8.50 -2.79
N LEU A 339 -7.74 7.26 -2.32
CA LEU A 339 -6.55 6.43 -2.14
C LEU A 339 -5.78 6.31 -3.46
N GLN A 340 -6.48 5.99 -4.55
CA GLN A 340 -5.89 5.87 -5.87
C GLN A 340 -5.26 7.18 -6.36
N TYR A 341 -5.96 8.31 -6.18
CA TYR A 341 -5.47 9.61 -6.62
C TYR A 341 -4.16 9.99 -5.91
N HIS A 342 -4.06 9.70 -4.62
CA HIS A 342 -2.87 10.04 -3.80
C HIS A 342 -1.77 8.97 -3.81
N SER A 343 -2.06 7.74 -4.23
CA SER A 343 -1.05 6.67 -4.36
C SER A 343 -0.28 6.69 -5.67
N LYS A 344 -0.60 7.61 -6.61
CA LYS A 344 0.07 7.71 -7.91
C LYS A 344 1.57 7.99 -7.74
N GLY A 345 2.39 6.94 -7.85
CA GLY A 345 3.84 7.02 -7.90
C GLY A 345 4.57 6.92 -6.56
N ARG A 346 3.89 6.59 -5.45
CA ARG A 346 4.57 6.34 -4.16
C ARG A 346 3.92 5.16 -3.41
N PRO A 347 4.71 4.13 -3.02
CA PRO A 347 4.30 3.17 -2.00
C PRO A 347 3.75 3.88 -0.76
N LEU A 348 2.66 3.36 -0.20
CA LEU A 348 2.16 3.87 1.07
C LEU A 348 2.97 3.29 2.25
N LEU A 349 3.39 2.02 2.17
CA LEU A 349 4.12 1.33 3.24
C LEU A 349 5.48 0.80 2.81
#